data_AF-A0A6N9BE20-F1
#
_entry.id   AF-A0A6N9BE20-F1
#
_cell.length_a   1.000
_cell.length_b   1.000
_cell.length_c   1.000
_cell.angle_alpha   90.00
_cell.angle_beta   90.00
_cell.angle_gamma   90.00
#
_symmetry.space_group_name_H-M   'P 1'
#
loop_
_entity.id
_entity.type
_entity.pdbx_description
1 polymer ?
#
loop_
_entity_poly.entity_id
_entity_poly.type
_entity_poly.pdbx_seq_one_letter_code
_entity_poly.pdbx_strand_id
1 'polypeptide(L)'
;MGAAEHVAVTETSGAVRMEMALREAKARLSELVAAASRGERVVITKYGRPAVELVRCERRGGIDFDKLEEDRWRLGLVDAPREEVAAMEAALNDPALSRRVLGLDDEEGA
;
A
#
# COMPACT_ATOMS: atom_id res chain seq x y z
N MET A 1 39.62 16.38 -3.34
CA MET A 1 38.47 17.33 -3.33
C MET A 1 37.19 16.52 -3.23
N GLY A 2 36.75 16.25 -1.99
CA GLY A 2 35.49 15.56 -1.72
C GLY A 2 34.42 16.59 -1.40
N ALA A 3 33.40 16.68 -2.26
CA ALA A 3 32.16 17.35 -1.92
C ALA A 3 31.21 16.27 -1.38
N ALA A 4 31.25 16.08 -0.06
CA ALA A 4 30.14 15.48 0.67
C ALA A 4 29.18 16.63 0.98
N GLU A 5 28.07 16.74 0.24
CA GLU A 5 27.10 17.79 0.48
C GLU A 5 25.71 17.21 0.78
N HIS A 6 25.28 17.56 1.99
CA HIS A 6 23.92 17.73 2.50
C HIS A 6 22.95 16.54 2.47
N VAL A 7 22.98 15.78 3.57
CA VAL A 7 21.75 15.19 4.14
C VAL A 7 20.92 16.36 4.70
N ALA A 8 19.81 16.67 4.03
CA ALA A 8 18.80 17.58 4.57
C ALA A 8 17.78 16.75 5.36
N VAL A 9 17.79 16.87 6.68
CA VAL A 9 16.70 16.38 7.53
C VAL A 9 15.66 17.50 7.55
N THR A 10 14.60 17.34 6.78
CA THR A 10 13.49 18.31 6.77
C THR A 10 12.35 17.77 7.63
N GLU A 11 12.18 18.34 8.82
CA GLU A 11 11.02 18.09 9.66
C GLU A 11 9.83 18.89 9.13
N THR A 12 8.89 18.19 8.48
CA THR A 12 7.56 18.75 8.21
C THR A 12 6.55 17.75 8.70
N SER A 13 5.98 18.04 9.88
CA SER A 13 4.91 17.28 10.53
C SER A 13 5.25 15.80 10.86
N GLY A 14 5.87 15.58 12.01
CA GLY A 14 5.75 14.35 12.81
C GLY A 14 6.42 13.07 12.29
N ALA A 15 7.01 13.05 11.10
CA ALA A 15 7.78 11.91 10.59
C ALA A 15 9.18 12.38 10.15
N VAL A 16 10.22 11.79 10.75
CA VAL A 16 11.60 12.00 10.32
C VAL A 16 11.72 11.53 8.87
N ARG A 17 11.95 12.48 7.96
CA ARG A 17 12.13 12.24 6.52
C ARG A 17 13.58 12.55 6.16
N MET A 18 14.27 11.56 5.64
CA MET A 18 15.62 11.71 5.09
C MET A 18 15.53 11.85 3.58
N GLU A 19 16.10 12.90 3.01
CA GLU A 19 16.13 13.10 1.55
C GLU A 19 17.56 12.99 0.99
N MET A 20 17.73 12.31 -0.14
CA MET A 20 19.05 12.11 -0.76
C MET A 20 18.97 12.08 -2.29
N ALA A 21 19.94 12.70 -2.97
CA ALA A 21 20.05 12.63 -4.41
C ALA A 21 20.41 11.21 -4.89
N LEU A 22 19.85 10.78 -6.03
CA LEU A 22 20.03 9.44 -6.61
C LEU A 22 21.50 9.01 -6.74
N ARG A 23 22.39 9.95 -7.08
CA ARG A 23 23.83 9.68 -7.20
C ARG A 23 24.44 9.26 -5.86
N GLU A 24 24.10 9.94 -4.77
CA GLU A 24 24.58 9.63 -3.44
C GLU A 24 23.88 8.38 -2.88
N ALA A 25 22.57 8.24 -3.15
CA ALA A 25 21.80 7.07 -2.75
C ALA A 25 22.38 5.77 -3.32
N LYS A 26 22.90 5.79 -4.55
CA LYS A 26 23.58 4.62 -5.15
C LYS A 26 24.84 4.22 -4.37
N ALA A 27 25.59 5.18 -3.83
CA ALA A 27 26.81 4.91 -3.07
C ALA A 27 26.51 4.42 -1.63
N ARG A 28 25.38 4.85 -1.06
CA ARG A 28 25.01 4.63 0.35
C ARG A 28 23.75 3.78 0.52
N LEU A 29 23.38 2.99 -0.49
CA LEU A 29 22.10 2.27 -0.51
C LEU A 29 21.91 1.39 0.73
N SER A 30 22.96 0.72 1.19
CA SER A 30 22.91 -0.12 2.40
C SER A 30 22.50 0.65 3.66
N GLU A 31 22.98 1.88 3.82
CA GLU A 31 22.61 2.75 4.96
C GLU A 31 21.16 3.21 4.85
N LEU A 32 20.73 3.59 3.65
CA LEU A 32 19.35 3.99 3.38
C LEU A 32 18.36 2.84 3.64
N VAL A 33 18.73 1.61 3.25
CA VAL A 33 17.94 0.40 3.53
C VAL A 33 17.90 0.12 5.04
N ALA A 34 19.00 0.29 5.75
CA ALA A 34 19.02 0.13 7.21
C ALA A 34 18.13 1.15 7.91
N ALA A 35 18.13 2.41 7.47
CA ALA A 35 17.22 3.45 7.95
C ALA A 35 15.75 3.11 7.67
N ALA A 36 15.43 2.77 6.42
CA ALA A 36 14.08 2.34 6.03
C ALA A 36 13.60 1.13 6.84
N SER A 37 14.47 0.17 7.11
CA SER A 37 14.15 -1.04 7.88
C SER A 37 13.83 -0.75 9.35
N ARG A 38 14.38 0.33 9.93
CA ARG A 38 14.03 0.83 11.27
C ARG A 38 12.71 1.60 11.31
N GLY A 39 12.08 1.84 10.15
CA GLY A 39 10.83 2.60 10.03
C GLY A 39 11.04 4.08 9.70
N GLU A 40 12.28 4.50 9.42
CA GLU A 40 12.55 5.86 8.93
C GLU A 40 12.10 5.97 7.46
N ARG A 41 11.53 7.11 7.07
CA ARG A 41 11.08 7.32 5.69
C ARG A 41 12.20 7.99 4.89
N VAL A 42 12.67 7.34 3.83
CA VAL A 42 13.78 7.86 3.01
C VAL A 42 13.27 8.19 1.61
N VAL A 43 13.45 9.43 1.15
CA VAL A 43 13.10 9.88 -0.19
C VAL A 43 14.36 10.03 -1.02
N ILE A 44 14.41 9.36 -2.17
CA ILE A 44 15.47 9.55 -3.16
C ILE A 44 14.97 10.52 -4.22
N THR A 45 15.74 11.58 -4.45
CA THR A 45 15.45 12.60 -5.45
C THR A 45 16.24 12.39 -6.73
N LYS A 46 15.65 12.72 -7.88
CA LYS A 46 16.32 12.79 -9.17
C LYS A 46 16.18 14.21 -9.71
N TYR A 47 17.31 14.87 -9.96
CA TYR A 47 17.35 16.30 -10.34
C TYR A 47 16.59 17.21 -9.36
N GLY A 48 16.74 16.98 -8.06
CA GLY A 48 16.11 17.79 -7.00
C GLY A 48 14.60 17.53 -6.81
N ARG A 49 14.00 16.58 -7.54
CA ARG A 49 12.59 16.20 -7.40
C ARG A 49 12.47 14.82 -6.75
N PRO A 50 11.56 14.60 -5.80
CA PRO A 50 11.26 13.27 -5.27
C PRO A 50 10.98 12.29 -6.41
N ALA A 51 11.67 11.15 -6.40
CA ALA A 51 11.55 10.14 -7.45
C ALA A 51 11.06 8.80 -6.89
N VAL A 52 11.60 8.36 -5.74
CA VAL A 52 11.17 7.14 -5.06
C VAL A 52 11.23 7.32 -3.54
N GLU A 53 10.40 6.57 -2.82
CA GLU A 53 10.41 6.48 -1.36
C GLU A 53 10.80 5.05 -0.96
N LEU A 54 11.79 4.92 -0.08
CA LEU A 54 12.14 3.67 0.58
C LEU A 54 11.41 3.64 1.92
N VAL A 55 10.61 2.59 2.10
CA VAL A 55 9.87 2.29 3.33
C VAL A 55 10.15 0.86 3.76
N ARG A 56 9.91 0.58 5.04
CA ARG A 56 9.96 -0.80 5.56
C ARG A 56 8.95 -1.66 4.80
N CYS A 57 9.38 -2.81 4.31
CA CYS A 57 8.46 -3.85 3.85
C CYS A 57 7.74 -4.43 5.06
N GLU A 58 6.43 -4.22 5.15
CA GLU A 58 5.59 -4.96 6.08
C GLU A 58 5.25 -6.31 5.46
N ARG A 59 5.53 -7.41 6.17
CA ARG A 59 4.94 -8.69 5.81
C ARG A 59 3.45 -8.56 6.05
N ARG A 60 2.68 -8.36 4.98
CA ARG A 60 1.26 -8.70 5.02
C ARG A 60 1.22 -10.21 5.21
N GLY A 61 0.74 -10.65 6.37
CA GLY A 61 0.49 -12.07 6.61
C GLY A 61 -0.46 -12.62 5.55
N GLY A 62 -0.44 -13.94 5.35
CA GLY A 62 -1.51 -14.60 4.61
C GLY A 62 -2.84 -14.48 5.34
N ILE A 63 -3.93 -14.85 4.66
CA ILE A 63 -5.22 -15.04 5.32
C ILE A 63 -5.06 -16.21 6.29
N ASP A 64 -5.37 -15.95 7.56
CA ASP A 64 -5.53 -17.01 8.56
C ASP A 64 -6.91 -17.66 8.33
N PHE A 65 -6.91 -18.81 7.66
CA PHE A 65 -8.14 -19.50 7.28
C PHE A 65 -8.89 -20.06 8.49
N ASP A 66 -8.18 -20.44 9.56
CA ASP A 66 -8.78 -20.94 10.79
C ASP A 66 -9.54 -19.79 11.49
N LYS A 67 -8.88 -18.63 11.62
CA LYS A 67 -9.54 -17.42 12.14
C LYS A 67 -10.72 -16.98 11.27
N LEU A 68 -10.59 -17.09 9.94
CA LEU A 68 -11.66 -16.72 9.02
C LEU A 68 -12.89 -17.64 9.19
N GLU A 69 -12.67 -18.94 9.41
CA GLU A 69 -13.74 -19.90 9.67
C GLU A 69 -14.42 -19.63 11.02
N GLU A 70 -13.64 -19.38 12.08
CA GLU A 70 -14.17 -18.96 13.39
C GLU A 70 -15.01 -17.68 13.28
N ASP A 71 -14.50 -16.68 12.56
CA ASP A 71 -15.19 -15.41 12.35
C ASP A 71 -16.48 -15.60 11.53
N ARG A 72 -16.48 -16.49 10.53
CA ARG A 72 -17.67 -16.84 9.74
C ARG A 72 -18.75 -17.45 10.62
N TRP A 73 -18.39 -18.41 11.48
CA TRP A 73 -19.29 -18.99 12.47
C TRP A 73 -19.82 -17.95 13.45
N ARG A 74 -18.95 -17.12 14.02
CA ARG A 74 -19.32 -16.07 14.98
C ARG A 74 -20.31 -15.07 14.40
N LEU A 75 -20.14 -14.71 13.12
CA LEU A 75 -21.00 -13.75 12.44
C LEU A 75 -22.29 -14.37 11.88
N GLY A 76 -22.50 -15.68 12.06
CA GLY A 76 -23.66 -16.37 11.49
C GLY A 76 -23.64 -16.42 9.96
N LEU A 77 -22.46 -16.30 9.35
CA LEU A 77 -22.25 -16.40 7.90
C LEU A 77 -22.11 -17.87 7.44
N VAL A 78 -22.70 -18.77 8.20
CA VAL A 78 -22.74 -20.22 7.96
C VAL A 78 -24.16 -20.62 7.63
N ASP A 79 -24.30 -21.65 6.78
CA ASP A 79 -25.58 -22.30 6.48
C ASP A 79 -26.69 -21.41 5.89
N ALA A 80 -26.31 -20.43 5.06
CA ALA A 80 -27.29 -19.68 4.27
C ALA A 80 -28.10 -20.63 3.35
N PRO A 81 -29.42 -20.44 3.21
CA PRO A 81 -30.23 -21.22 2.29
C PRO A 81 -29.67 -21.19 0.87
N ARG A 82 -29.68 -22.34 0.17
CA ARG A 82 -29.12 -22.46 -1.19
C ARG A 82 -29.70 -21.44 -2.17
N GLU A 83 -30.97 -21.09 -2.01
CA GLU A 83 -31.63 -20.09 -2.83
C GLU A 83 -31.04 -18.69 -2.62
N GLU A 84 -30.81 -18.28 -1.36
CA GLU A 84 -30.21 -17.01 -1.03
C GLU A 84 -28.75 -16.93 -1.52
N VAL A 85 -28.00 -18.02 -1.37
CA VAL A 85 -26.64 -18.12 -1.92
C VAL A 85 -26.66 -17.97 -3.44
N ALA A 86 -27.58 -18.64 -4.13
CA ALA A 86 -27.69 -18.56 -5.59
C ALA A 86 -28.10 -17.16 -6.06
N ALA A 87 -29.03 -16.50 -5.34
CA ALA A 87 -29.43 -15.12 -5.62
C ALA A 87 -28.26 -14.14 -5.41
N MET A 88 -27.51 -14.31 -4.32
CA MET A 88 -26.31 -13.52 -4.05
C MET A 88 -25.23 -13.76 -5.11
N GLU A 89 -24.98 -15.01 -5.50
CA GLU A 89 -24.02 -15.36 -6.55
C GLU A 89 -24.41 -14.75 -7.90
N ALA A 90 -25.69 -14.82 -8.27
CA ALA A 90 -26.18 -14.19 -9.49
C ALA A 90 -25.98 -12.66 -9.47
N ALA A 91 -26.27 -12.02 -8.34
CA ALA A 91 -26.04 -10.58 -8.18
C ALA A 91 -24.55 -10.21 -8.22
N LEU A 92 -23.68 -11.04 -7.64
CA LEU A 92 -22.22 -10.84 -7.65
C LEU A 92 -21.63 -11.01 -9.05
N ASN A 93 -22.18 -11.94 -9.83
CA ASN A 93 -21.76 -12.20 -11.21
C ASN A 93 -22.36 -11.23 -12.23
N ASP A 94 -23.24 -10.31 -11.81
CA ASP A 94 -23.78 -9.27 -12.69
C ASP A 94 -22.67 -8.23 -13.01
N PRO A 95 -22.30 -8.05 -14.29
CA PRO A 95 -21.33 -7.03 -14.68
C PRO A 95 -21.73 -5.59 -14.29
N ALA A 96 -23.03 -5.30 -14.14
CA ALA A 96 -23.50 -4.01 -13.67
C ALA A 96 -23.05 -3.73 -12.22
N LEU A 97 -22.96 -4.77 -11.37
CA LEU A 97 -22.45 -4.61 -10.01
C LEU A 97 -21.00 -4.15 -10.00
N SER A 98 -20.16 -4.76 -10.83
CA SER A 98 -18.73 -4.41 -10.91
C SER A 98 -18.53 -2.97 -11.39
N ARG A 99 -19.33 -2.52 -12.37
CA ARG A 99 -19.29 -1.13 -12.84
C ARG A 99 -19.64 -0.16 -11.72
N ARG A 100 -20.73 -0.39 -11.00
CA ARG A 100 -21.13 0.43 -9.85
C ARG A 100 -20.10 0.48 -8.74
N VAL A 101 -19.57 -0.68 -8.33
CA VAL A 101 -18.57 -0.77 -7.24
C VAL A 101 -17.28 -0.05 -7.60
N LEU A 102 -16.88 -0.10 -8.87
CA LEU A 102 -15.66 0.52 -9.36
C LEU A 102 -15.86 1.96 -9.87
N GLY A 103 -17.08 2.49 -9.82
CA GLY A 103 -17.41 3.82 -10.35
C GLY A 103 -17.26 3.94 -11.87
N LEU A 104 -17.53 2.84 -12.60
CA LEU A 104 -17.50 2.73 -14.06
C LEU A 104 -18.91 2.73 -14.68
N ASP A 105 -19.94 3.04 -13.89
CA ASP A 105 -21.24 3.41 -14.45
C ASP A 105 -21.00 4.78 -15.10
N ASP A 106 -20.77 4.76 -16.41
CA ASP A 106 -20.21 5.89 -17.15
C ASP A 106 -20.85 7.24 -16.78
N GLU A 107 -20.00 8.27 -16.68
CA GLU A 107 -20.43 9.63 -16.97
C GLU A 107 -20.87 9.66 -18.44
N GLU A 108 -22.16 9.45 -18.67
CA GLU A 108 -22.82 9.81 -19.92
C GLU A 108 -22.90 11.35 -20.03
N GLY A 109 -21.79 11.94 -20.47
CA GLY A 109 -21.76 13.17 -21.28
C GLY A 109 -21.98 14.53 -20.59
N ALA A 110 -20.93 15.34 -20.53
CA ALA A 110 -20.84 16.69 -21.12
C ALA A 110 -19.50 17.37 -20.76
#